data_AF-A0A0M8P2U8-F1
#
_entry.id   AF-A0A0M8P2U8-F1
#
_cell.length_a   1.000
_cell.length_b   1.000
_cell.length_c   1.000
_cell.angle_alpha   90.00
_cell.angle_beta   90.00
_cell.angle_gamma   90.00
#
_symmetry.space_group_name_H-M   'P 1'
#
loop_
_entity.id
_entity.type
_entity.pdbx_description
1 polymer ?
#
loop_
_entity_poly.entity_id
_entity_poly.type
_entity_poly.pdbx_seq_one_letter_code
_entity_poly.pdbx_strand_id
1 'polypeptide(L)'
;MLSAVACLHVFWILCMVAYSMGGKYPCAAEYWIMNIYLPVGIALYQANSMQLLNVFGVQEKLLLTAQQPNRPHFINPSESSSRYLPRWRQLNLVQRTELGIAIGISVQLLVSLSIFLTSRKFHSFGTFSEHVSAAECRRGPEWIPSILWQLLWSWVFAPYVLWRIRNIHDIHHWRLQITCCLIAALPGSPMWFAALYSSTDTWAVINKYWVPALWFAPGIMAMEAVTIFFPCYELVVSRGQRDRFLGELQAWNDKKTNSVQESDSAPSRTTSEASRVPEGYSRGALERCLEENSSALLRFAAAKEFSGENILFLNYVRDWKAAWEKIGESSPEYDWNCDPQSHRLHFFKIALEIYVFCVDMNLAEFPINIESRIYSDLLEMFGEACAYRNLPESYNTMAMHRTKLSTMITVEEDTQALCFDAYPHEEQSIMQIESRVPNSVIVPTNFTVDAFDEAEKSIKNLVFTNTWPKFIDFSSDVSIDSK
;
A
#
# COMPACT_ATOMS: atom_id res chain seq x y z
N MET A 1 -12.24 3.09 1.31
CA MET A 1 -12.83 2.50 2.54
C MET A 1 -14.19 3.09 2.92
N LEU A 2 -14.33 4.41 3.12
CA LEU A 2 -15.58 5.04 3.59
C LEU A 2 -16.81 4.68 2.72
N SER A 3 -16.66 4.68 1.38
CA SER A 3 -17.73 4.30 0.46
C SER A 3 -18.18 2.84 0.63
N ALA A 4 -17.25 1.93 0.94
CA ALA A 4 -17.57 0.53 1.20
C ALA A 4 -18.35 0.38 2.51
N VAL A 5 -17.88 1.03 3.59
CA VAL A 5 -18.57 1.05 4.88
C VAL A 5 -19.96 1.67 4.75
N ALA A 6 -20.09 2.81 4.08
CA ALA A 6 -21.38 3.46 3.87
C ALA A 6 -22.36 2.56 3.08
N CYS A 7 -21.88 1.87 2.04
CA CYS A 7 -22.70 0.94 1.26
C CYS A 7 -23.16 -0.25 2.11
N LEU A 8 -22.26 -0.86 2.89
CA LEU A 8 -22.60 -1.96 3.78
C LEU A 8 -23.56 -1.52 4.90
N HIS A 9 -23.40 -0.30 5.40
CA HIS A 9 -24.27 0.25 6.43
C HIS A 9 -25.69 0.49 5.92
N VAL A 10 -25.82 1.03 4.71
CA VAL A 10 -27.14 1.15 4.05
C VAL A 10 -27.75 -0.23 3.83
N PHE A 11 -26.98 -1.24 3.44
CA PHE A 11 -27.48 -2.62 3.35
C PHE A 11 -28.02 -3.12 4.70
N TRP A 12 -27.27 -2.90 5.78
CA TRP A 12 -27.70 -3.26 7.13
C TRP A 12 -29.03 -2.57 7.51
N ILE A 13 -29.18 -1.27 7.22
CA ILE A 13 -30.45 -0.54 7.41
C ILE A 13 -31.58 -1.20 6.60
N LEU A 14 -31.33 -1.55 5.34
CA LEU A 14 -32.33 -2.22 4.49
C LEU A 14 -32.75 -3.58 5.05
N CYS A 15 -31.83 -4.36 5.64
CA CYS A 15 -32.17 -5.58 6.36
C CYS A 15 -33.05 -5.32 7.59
N MET A 16 -32.77 -4.26 8.37
CA MET A 16 -33.59 -3.89 9.53
C MET A 16 -34.99 -3.43 9.13
N VAL A 17 -35.12 -2.74 7.99
CA VAL A 17 -36.43 -2.40 7.41
C VAL A 17 -37.17 -3.67 6.96
N ALA A 18 -36.49 -4.61 6.28
CA ALA A 18 -37.10 -5.88 5.87
C ALA A 18 -37.58 -6.71 7.07
N TYR A 19 -36.81 -6.72 8.17
CA TYR A 19 -37.19 -7.33 9.44
C TYR A 19 -38.43 -6.66 10.05
N SER A 20 -38.43 -5.33 10.17
CA SER A 20 -39.56 -4.60 10.78
C SER A 20 -40.86 -4.70 9.97
N MET A 21 -40.78 -4.87 8.65
CA MET A 21 -41.94 -5.07 7.78
C MET A 21 -42.57 -6.47 7.85
N GLY A 22 -41.99 -7.42 8.60
CA GLY A 22 -42.64 -8.69 8.96
C GLY A 22 -43.13 -9.51 7.77
N GLY A 23 -42.32 -9.63 6.71
CA GLY A 23 -42.64 -10.41 5.51
C GLY A 23 -43.40 -9.66 4.41
N LYS A 24 -43.89 -8.44 4.67
CA LYS A 24 -44.50 -7.55 3.65
C LYS A 24 -43.48 -6.83 2.75
N TYR A 25 -42.19 -7.03 3.00
CA TYR A 25 -41.12 -6.43 2.21
C TYR A 25 -41.18 -6.93 0.75
N PRO A 26 -41.12 -6.04 -0.27
CA PRO A 26 -41.23 -6.45 -1.67
C PRO A 26 -40.11 -7.41 -2.08
N CYS A 27 -40.48 -8.58 -2.58
CA CYS A 27 -39.51 -9.59 -3.03
C CYS A 27 -38.60 -9.06 -4.15
N ALA A 28 -39.13 -8.25 -5.08
CA ALA A 28 -38.34 -7.64 -6.13
C ALA A 28 -37.25 -6.69 -5.59
N ALA A 29 -37.54 -5.96 -4.51
CA ALA A 29 -36.54 -5.10 -3.87
C ALA A 29 -35.44 -5.94 -3.21
N GLU A 30 -35.82 -7.01 -2.49
CA GLU A 30 -34.87 -7.96 -1.89
C GLU A 30 -33.99 -8.63 -2.95
N TYR A 31 -34.56 -8.96 -4.11
CA TYR A 31 -33.80 -9.48 -5.25
C TYR A 31 -32.69 -8.51 -5.66
N TRP A 32 -33.00 -7.25 -5.96
CA TRP A 32 -31.97 -6.27 -6.35
C TRP A 32 -30.93 -6.00 -5.25
N ILE A 33 -31.36 -5.96 -4.00
CA ILE A 33 -30.46 -5.74 -2.86
C ILE A 33 -29.43 -6.88 -2.74
N MET A 34 -29.89 -8.13 -2.80
CA MET A 34 -29.01 -9.29 -2.67
C MET A 34 -28.17 -9.55 -3.92
N ASN A 35 -28.71 -9.25 -5.10
CA ASN A 35 -28.08 -9.54 -6.38
C ASN A 35 -27.13 -8.46 -6.85
N ILE A 36 -27.28 -7.21 -6.44
CA ILE A 36 -26.44 -6.09 -6.90
C ILE A 36 -25.86 -5.33 -5.73
N TYR A 37 -26.72 -4.82 -4.83
CA TYR A 37 -26.30 -3.85 -3.82
C TYR A 37 -25.27 -4.41 -2.84
N LEU A 38 -25.56 -5.55 -2.20
CA LEU A 38 -24.65 -6.25 -1.31
C LEU A 38 -23.31 -6.62 -2.00
N PRO A 39 -23.30 -7.30 -3.16
CA PRO A 39 -22.07 -7.64 -3.86
C PRO A 39 -21.24 -6.43 -4.27
N VAL A 40 -21.86 -5.29 -4.63
CA VAL A 40 -21.13 -4.04 -4.88
C VAL A 40 -20.45 -3.53 -3.61
N GLY A 41 -21.12 -3.55 -2.46
CA GLY A 41 -20.52 -3.20 -1.18
C GLY A 41 -19.32 -4.07 -0.82
N ILE A 42 -19.45 -5.39 -0.99
CA ILE A 42 -18.35 -6.36 -0.78
C ILE A 42 -17.22 -6.12 -1.77
N ALA A 43 -17.52 -5.86 -3.04
CA ALA A 43 -16.53 -5.59 -4.07
C ALA A 43 -15.72 -4.31 -3.78
N LEU A 44 -16.38 -3.24 -3.33
CA LEU A 44 -15.70 -2.01 -2.90
C LEU A 44 -14.78 -2.25 -1.71
N TYR A 45 -15.20 -3.11 -0.77
CA TYR A 45 -14.35 -3.52 0.35
C TYR A 45 -13.12 -4.30 -0.13
N GLN A 46 -13.31 -5.28 -1.01
CA GLN A 46 -12.21 -6.08 -1.59
C GLN A 46 -11.22 -5.21 -2.38
N ALA A 47 -11.72 -4.27 -3.19
CA ALA A 47 -10.85 -3.34 -3.93
C ALA A 47 -9.95 -2.54 -2.98
N ASN A 48 -10.49 -2.03 -1.88
CA ASN A 48 -9.73 -1.31 -0.87
C ASN A 48 -8.67 -2.20 -0.20
N SER A 49 -9.02 -3.44 0.14
CA SER A 49 -8.07 -4.41 0.72
C SER A 49 -6.94 -4.79 -0.24
N MET A 50 -7.21 -4.81 -1.55
CA MET A 50 -6.21 -5.14 -2.58
C MET A 50 -5.24 -3.99 -2.86
N GLN A 51 -5.67 -2.74 -2.71
CA GLN A 51 -4.77 -1.59 -2.78
C GLN A 51 -3.66 -1.69 -1.72
N LEU A 52 -4.01 -2.17 -0.53
CA LEU A 52 -3.08 -2.37 0.57
C LEU A 52 -2.03 -3.44 0.28
N LEU A 53 -2.46 -4.57 -0.28
CA LEU A 53 -1.58 -5.66 -0.69
C LEU A 53 -0.60 -5.19 -1.78
N ASN A 54 -1.03 -4.27 -2.64
CA ASN A 54 -0.15 -3.67 -3.64
C ASN A 54 0.91 -2.77 -3.01
N VAL A 55 0.54 -1.94 -2.03
CA VAL A 55 1.52 -1.12 -1.28
C VAL A 55 2.56 -2.03 -0.63
N PHE A 56 2.13 -3.11 0.04
CA PHE A 56 3.04 -4.10 0.61
C PHE A 56 4.01 -4.69 -0.43
N GLY A 57 3.48 -5.17 -1.57
CA GLY A 57 4.31 -5.78 -2.61
C GLY A 57 5.30 -4.81 -3.25
N VAL A 58 4.94 -3.53 -3.40
CA VAL A 58 5.85 -2.49 -3.89
C VAL A 58 6.96 -2.22 -2.88
N GLN A 59 6.64 -2.12 -1.59
CA GLN A 59 7.64 -1.88 -0.53
C GLN A 59 8.61 -3.08 -0.38
N GLU A 60 8.13 -4.30 -0.55
CA GLU A 60 8.98 -5.50 -0.59
C GLU A 60 9.95 -5.48 -1.79
N LYS A 61 9.44 -5.13 -2.98
CA LYS A 61 10.28 -4.94 -4.18
C LYS A 61 11.32 -3.83 -3.99
N LEU A 62 10.95 -2.74 -3.31
CA LEU A 62 11.86 -1.65 -2.97
C LEU A 62 13.03 -2.17 -2.11
N LEU A 63 12.75 -3.01 -1.11
CA LEU A 63 13.80 -3.65 -0.31
C LEU A 63 14.71 -4.55 -1.16
N LEU A 64 14.14 -5.36 -2.05
CA LEU A 64 14.91 -6.23 -2.94
C LEU A 64 15.79 -5.42 -3.90
N THR A 65 15.26 -4.31 -4.44
CA THR A 65 16.00 -3.42 -5.34
C THR A 65 17.12 -2.69 -4.60
N ALA A 66 16.89 -2.25 -3.37
CA ALA A 66 17.91 -1.66 -2.51
C ALA A 66 19.05 -2.65 -2.19
N GLN A 67 18.75 -3.95 -2.14
CA GLN A 67 19.74 -5.00 -1.92
C GLN A 67 20.45 -5.45 -3.22
N GLN A 68 19.85 -5.25 -4.40
CA GLN A 68 20.37 -5.71 -5.70
C GLN A 68 20.12 -4.70 -6.86
N PRO A 69 20.83 -3.55 -6.90
CA PRO A 69 20.74 -2.56 -7.97
C PRO A 69 21.22 -3.07 -9.35
N ASN A 70 22.11 -4.08 -9.39
CA ASN A 70 22.69 -4.60 -10.65
C ASN A 70 21.87 -5.69 -11.35
N ARG A 71 20.61 -5.94 -10.97
CA ARG A 71 19.78 -6.77 -11.85
C ARG A 71 19.52 -5.97 -13.13
N PRO A 72 20.07 -6.38 -14.30
CA PRO A 72 19.67 -5.75 -15.53
C PRO A 72 18.14 -5.86 -15.59
N HIS A 73 17.46 -4.77 -15.92
CA HIS A 73 16.10 -4.88 -16.42
C HIS A 73 16.16 -5.92 -17.54
N PHE A 74 15.63 -7.11 -17.28
CA PHE A 74 15.46 -8.10 -18.32
C PHE A 74 14.66 -7.40 -19.41
N ILE A 75 15.32 -7.17 -20.54
CA ILE A 75 14.65 -6.82 -21.78
C ILE A 75 13.63 -7.94 -21.98
N ASN A 76 12.35 -7.57 -21.96
CA ASN A 76 11.26 -8.50 -22.21
C ASN A 76 11.59 -9.30 -23.49
N PRO A 77 11.49 -10.64 -23.47
CA PRO A 77 11.66 -11.42 -24.69
C PRO A 77 10.63 -10.97 -25.73
N SER A 78 11.10 -10.90 -26.97
CA SER A 78 10.38 -10.46 -28.17
C SER A 78 8.91 -10.89 -28.21
N GLU A 79 8.05 -9.94 -28.60
CA GLU A 79 6.62 -10.06 -28.81
C GLU A 79 6.18 -11.41 -29.39
N SER A 80 5.47 -12.19 -28.59
CA SER A 80 4.68 -13.33 -29.06
C SER A 80 3.28 -12.87 -29.46
N SER A 81 2.85 -13.32 -30.63
CA SER A 81 1.74 -12.83 -31.48
C SER A 81 0.29 -13.01 -30.96
N SER A 82 0.07 -13.14 -29.65
CA SER A 82 -1.29 -13.17 -29.09
C SER A 82 -1.67 -11.78 -28.59
N ARG A 83 -2.66 -11.12 -29.22
CA ARG A 83 -2.97 -9.69 -29.02
C ARG A 83 -3.65 -9.33 -27.70
N TYR A 84 -4.13 -10.32 -26.94
CA TYR A 84 -4.98 -10.08 -25.74
C TYR A 84 -4.33 -10.50 -24.41
N LEU A 85 -3.54 -11.59 -24.38
CA LEU A 85 -2.84 -12.06 -23.17
C LEU A 85 -1.73 -11.10 -22.65
N PRO A 86 -0.89 -10.48 -23.52
CA PRO A 86 0.17 -9.57 -23.09
C PRO A 86 -0.38 -8.33 -22.40
N ARG A 87 -1.54 -7.83 -22.86
CA ARG A 87 -2.17 -6.63 -22.33
C ARG A 87 -2.77 -6.83 -20.93
N TRP A 88 -3.27 -8.03 -20.65
CA TRP A 88 -3.67 -8.42 -19.30
C TRP A 88 -2.46 -8.61 -18.38
N ARG A 89 -1.35 -9.14 -18.92
CA ARG A 89 -0.06 -9.27 -18.21
C ARG A 89 0.64 -7.93 -17.92
N GLN A 90 0.24 -6.84 -18.57
CA GLN A 90 0.81 -5.50 -18.37
C GLN A 90 0.13 -4.69 -17.27
N LEU A 91 -1.03 -5.12 -16.75
CA LEU A 91 -1.77 -4.40 -15.72
C LEU A 91 -1.21 -4.71 -14.32
N ASN A 92 -1.09 -3.68 -13.47
CA ASN A 92 -0.72 -3.83 -12.06
C ASN A 92 -1.74 -4.71 -11.32
N LEU A 93 -1.36 -5.38 -10.23
CA LEU A 93 -2.25 -6.28 -9.48
C LEU A 93 -3.58 -5.61 -9.09
N VAL A 94 -3.51 -4.33 -8.67
CA VAL A 94 -4.68 -3.50 -8.37
C VAL A 94 -5.54 -3.34 -9.61
N GLN A 95 -4.95 -2.94 -10.74
CA GLN A 95 -5.70 -2.74 -11.98
C GLN A 95 -6.31 -4.04 -12.51
N ARG A 96 -5.63 -5.19 -12.39
CA ARG A 96 -6.20 -6.49 -12.75
C ARG A 96 -7.38 -6.86 -11.87
N THR A 97 -7.26 -6.59 -10.57
CA THR A 97 -8.31 -6.92 -9.61
C THR A 97 -9.50 -5.96 -9.73
N GLU A 98 -9.26 -4.67 -9.90
CA GLU A 98 -10.28 -3.66 -10.18
C GLU A 98 -11.01 -3.95 -11.49
N LEU A 99 -10.27 -4.30 -12.55
CA LEU A 99 -10.87 -4.73 -13.83
C LEU A 99 -11.67 -6.02 -13.66
N GLY A 100 -11.14 -7.01 -12.92
CA GLY A 100 -11.84 -8.25 -12.62
C GLY A 100 -13.13 -8.01 -11.83
N ILE A 101 -13.10 -7.13 -10.84
CA ILE A 101 -14.26 -6.69 -10.07
C ILE A 101 -15.26 -5.97 -10.98
N ALA A 102 -14.81 -5.05 -11.84
CA ALA A 102 -15.69 -4.32 -12.77
C ALA A 102 -16.37 -5.25 -13.77
N ILE A 103 -15.63 -6.20 -14.34
CA ILE A 103 -16.17 -7.26 -15.20
C ILE A 103 -17.17 -8.11 -14.41
N GLY A 104 -16.81 -8.53 -13.19
CA GLY A 104 -17.68 -9.33 -12.31
C GLY A 104 -19.01 -8.64 -12.01
N ILE A 105 -18.98 -7.36 -11.61
CA ILE A 105 -20.18 -6.55 -11.36
C ILE A 105 -21.01 -6.40 -12.64
N SER A 106 -20.36 -6.20 -13.80
CA SER A 106 -21.05 -6.07 -15.08
C SER A 106 -21.77 -7.36 -15.48
N VAL A 107 -21.08 -8.51 -15.38
CA VAL A 107 -21.66 -9.83 -15.64
C VAL A 107 -22.81 -10.09 -14.68
N GLN A 108 -22.63 -9.78 -13.39
CA GLN A 108 -23.64 -9.93 -12.37
C GLN A 108 -24.88 -9.09 -12.67
N LEU A 109 -24.71 -7.83 -13.06
CA LEU A 109 -25.81 -6.96 -13.47
C LEU A 109 -26.57 -7.52 -14.67
N LEU A 110 -25.86 -7.98 -15.70
CA LEU A 110 -26.48 -8.54 -16.91
C LEU A 110 -27.26 -9.83 -16.61
N VAL A 111 -26.69 -10.74 -15.82
CA VAL A 111 -27.34 -11.99 -15.41
C VAL A 111 -28.57 -11.70 -14.56
N SER A 112 -28.44 -10.86 -13.52
CA SER A 112 -29.56 -10.53 -12.64
C SER A 112 -30.66 -9.77 -13.36
N LEU A 113 -30.32 -8.86 -14.27
CA LEU A 113 -31.32 -8.17 -15.11
C LEU A 113 -32.03 -9.16 -16.05
N SER A 114 -31.30 -10.08 -16.67
CA SER A 114 -31.89 -11.10 -17.55
C SER A 114 -32.86 -12.00 -16.79
N ILE A 115 -32.50 -12.45 -15.58
CA ILE A 115 -33.37 -13.26 -14.72
C ILE A 115 -34.59 -12.45 -14.27
N PHE A 116 -34.37 -11.19 -13.88
CA PHE A 116 -35.45 -10.30 -13.46
C PHE A 116 -36.48 -10.14 -14.57
N LEU A 117 -36.05 -9.85 -15.81
CA LEU A 117 -36.91 -9.63 -16.98
C LEU A 117 -37.62 -10.90 -17.49
N THR A 118 -37.03 -12.08 -17.27
CA THR A 118 -37.59 -13.35 -17.76
C THR A 118 -38.51 -14.04 -16.75
N SER A 119 -38.35 -13.77 -15.45
CA SER A 119 -39.14 -14.41 -14.39
C SER A 119 -40.45 -13.67 -14.11
N ARG A 120 -41.58 -14.40 -14.16
CA ARG A 120 -42.90 -13.89 -13.72
C ARG A 120 -43.03 -13.73 -12.20
N LYS A 121 -42.03 -14.12 -11.40
CA LYS A 121 -42.06 -13.92 -9.95
C LYS A 121 -41.96 -12.46 -9.53
N PHE A 122 -41.27 -11.64 -10.34
CA PHE A 122 -40.99 -10.25 -10.00
C PHE A 122 -41.92 -9.26 -10.70
N HIS A 123 -42.51 -9.64 -11.85
CA HIS A 123 -43.38 -8.79 -12.65
C HIS A 123 -44.34 -9.58 -13.55
N SER A 124 -45.32 -8.89 -14.15
CA SER A 124 -46.38 -9.53 -14.93
C SER A 124 -45.98 -10.02 -16.33
N PHE A 125 -44.94 -9.46 -16.96
CA PHE A 125 -44.63 -9.68 -18.38
C PHE A 125 -43.57 -10.76 -18.66
N GLY A 126 -43.16 -11.56 -17.66
CA GLY A 126 -42.10 -12.56 -17.82
C GLY A 126 -42.50 -13.74 -18.70
N THR A 127 -41.52 -14.55 -19.09
CA THR A 127 -41.71 -15.73 -19.95
C THR A 127 -41.70 -17.05 -19.18
N PHE A 128 -41.05 -17.10 -18.01
CA PHE A 128 -40.88 -18.32 -17.20
C PHE A 128 -41.28 -18.09 -15.72
N SER A 129 -41.60 -19.16 -14.99
CA SER A 129 -42.22 -19.16 -13.64
C SER A 129 -43.69 -18.68 -13.62
N GLU A 130 -44.40 -19.01 -12.54
CA GLU A 130 -45.73 -18.50 -12.23
C GLU A 130 -45.67 -17.32 -11.25
N HIS A 131 -46.79 -16.58 -11.13
CA HIS A 131 -46.94 -15.59 -10.07
C HIS A 131 -47.12 -16.30 -8.75
N VAL A 132 -46.28 -15.96 -7.77
CA VAL A 132 -46.22 -16.64 -6.48
C VAL A 132 -46.36 -15.66 -5.33
N SER A 133 -46.60 -16.20 -4.13
CA SER A 133 -46.62 -15.40 -2.91
C SER A 133 -45.23 -14.77 -2.63
N ALA A 134 -45.18 -13.70 -1.84
CA ALA A 134 -43.92 -13.06 -1.47
C ALA A 134 -42.93 -14.02 -0.77
N ALA A 135 -43.43 -15.04 -0.06
CA ALA A 135 -42.61 -16.06 0.58
C ALA A 135 -41.98 -17.03 -0.42
N GLU A 136 -42.75 -17.49 -1.40
CA GLU A 136 -42.28 -18.39 -2.46
C GLU A 136 -41.40 -17.67 -3.49
N CYS A 137 -41.57 -16.36 -3.66
CA CYS A 137 -40.73 -15.54 -4.53
C CYS A 137 -39.25 -15.53 -4.10
N ARG A 138 -38.98 -15.68 -2.80
CA ARG A 138 -37.62 -15.79 -2.24
C ARG A 138 -36.96 -17.15 -2.50
N ARG A 139 -37.71 -18.11 -3.03
CA ARG A 139 -37.22 -19.47 -3.31
C ARG A 139 -37.22 -19.72 -4.81
N GLY A 140 -36.36 -20.64 -5.23
CA GLY A 140 -36.35 -21.17 -6.59
C GLY A 140 -35.09 -20.82 -7.39
N PRO A 141 -35.02 -21.35 -8.63
CA PRO A 141 -33.81 -21.36 -9.43
C PRO A 141 -33.27 -19.97 -9.76
N GLU A 142 -34.11 -18.93 -9.69
CA GLU A 142 -33.74 -17.52 -9.93
C GLU A 142 -32.65 -17.00 -8.99
N TRP A 143 -32.51 -17.60 -7.81
CA TRP A 143 -31.54 -17.20 -6.79
C TRP A 143 -30.22 -17.98 -6.86
N ILE A 144 -30.19 -19.13 -7.58
CA ILE A 144 -29.02 -20.01 -7.65
C ILE A 144 -27.78 -19.28 -8.18
N PRO A 145 -27.83 -18.52 -9.29
CA PRO A 145 -26.64 -17.87 -9.83
C PRO A 145 -25.97 -16.95 -8.81
N SER A 146 -26.76 -16.17 -8.07
CA SER A 146 -26.25 -15.23 -7.08
C SER A 146 -25.74 -15.90 -5.83
N ILE A 147 -26.35 -17.02 -5.41
CA ILE A 147 -25.82 -17.82 -4.31
C ILE A 147 -24.48 -18.45 -4.66
N LEU A 148 -24.38 -19.08 -5.83
CA LEU A 148 -23.12 -19.67 -6.30
C LEU A 148 -22.03 -18.60 -6.43
N TRP A 149 -22.39 -17.43 -6.95
CA TRP A 149 -21.49 -16.29 -7.05
C TRP A 149 -21.01 -15.81 -5.67
N GLN A 150 -21.93 -15.61 -4.72
CA GLN A 150 -21.58 -15.20 -3.35
C GLN A 150 -20.73 -16.27 -2.63
N LEU A 151 -21.02 -17.55 -2.82
CA LEU A 151 -20.23 -18.66 -2.28
C LEU A 151 -18.83 -18.70 -2.90
N LEU A 152 -18.69 -18.48 -4.20
CA LEU A 152 -17.37 -18.40 -4.84
C LEU A 152 -16.52 -17.28 -4.22
N TRP A 153 -17.08 -16.08 -4.05
CA TRP A 153 -16.36 -14.95 -3.44
C TRP A 153 -16.01 -15.19 -1.97
N SER A 154 -16.96 -15.69 -1.18
CA SER A 154 -16.78 -15.87 0.26
C SER A 154 -15.99 -17.12 0.63
N TRP A 155 -16.10 -18.23 -0.10
CA TRP A 155 -15.49 -19.51 0.26
C TRP A 155 -14.33 -19.96 -0.63
N VAL A 156 -14.08 -19.27 -1.74
CA VAL A 156 -12.88 -19.51 -2.57
C VAL A 156 -11.97 -18.30 -2.55
N PHE A 157 -12.48 -17.13 -2.94
CA PHE A 157 -11.66 -15.94 -3.04
C PHE A 157 -11.22 -15.39 -1.68
N ALA A 158 -12.11 -15.28 -0.69
CA ALA A 158 -11.72 -14.77 0.63
C ALA A 158 -10.66 -15.66 1.34
N PRO A 159 -10.76 -17.01 1.34
CA PRO A 159 -9.68 -17.86 1.83
C PRO A 159 -8.38 -17.72 1.04
N TYR A 160 -8.44 -17.55 -0.28
CA TYR A 160 -7.26 -17.24 -1.09
C TYR A 160 -6.59 -15.94 -0.63
N VAL A 161 -7.36 -14.87 -0.40
CA VAL A 161 -6.84 -13.60 0.14
C VAL A 161 -6.22 -13.80 1.53
N LEU A 162 -6.89 -14.52 2.43
CA LEU A 162 -6.36 -14.85 3.76
C LEU A 162 -5.00 -15.57 3.67
N TRP A 163 -4.88 -16.52 2.75
CA TRP A 163 -3.63 -17.21 2.50
C TRP A 163 -2.54 -16.29 1.97
N ARG A 164 -2.89 -15.36 1.06
CA ARG A 164 -1.94 -14.38 0.49
C ARG A 164 -1.41 -13.38 1.53
N ILE A 165 -2.24 -12.94 2.48
CA ILE A 165 -1.84 -11.93 3.48
C ILE A 165 -1.17 -12.54 4.73
N ARG A 166 -1.07 -13.87 4.85
CA ARG A 166 -0.65 -14.53 6.10
C ARG A 166 0.72 -14.10 6.60
N ASN A 167 1.66 -13.85 5.69
CA ASN A 167 3.05 -13.51 6.02
C ASN A 167 3.28 -12.01 6.23
N ILE A 168 2.24 -11.18 6.08
CA ILE A 168 2.33 -9.73 6.31
C ILE A 168 2.31 -9.47 7.81
N HIS A 169 3.34 -8.83 8.32
CA HIS A 169 3.45 -8.52 9.75
C HIS A 169 3.59 -7.02 9.92
N ASP A 170 2.49 -6.29 9.79
CA ASP A 170 2.45 -4.83 9.84
C ASP A 170 2.18 -4.27 11.25
N ILE A 171 2.56 -3.02 11.51
CA ILE A 171 2.32 -2.33 12.78
C ILE A 171 0.91 -1.71 12.83
N HIS A 172 0.31 -1.48 11.66
CA HIS A 172 -0.98 -0.82 11.51
C HIS A 172 -2.18 -1.75 11.72
N HIS A 173 -1.94 -3.01 12.08
CA HIS A 173 -2.94 -4.06 12.29
C HIS A 173 -3.85 -4.33 11.08
N TRP A 174 -3.39 -3.98 9.88
CA TRP A 174 -4.10 -4.12 8.62
C TRP A 174 -4.37 -5.59 8.27
N ARG A 175 -3.37 -6.47 8.44
CA ARG A 175 -3.60 -7.92 8.26
C ARG A 175 -4.72 -8.40 9.17
N LEU A 176 -4.70 -7.99 10.44
CA LEU A 176 -5.64 -8.43 11.46
C LEU A 176 -7.05 -7.89 11.15
N GLN A 177 -7.16 -6.63 10.76
CA GLN A 177 -8.39 -6.01 10.30
C GLN A 177 -9.03 -6.79 9.14
N ILE A 178 -8.26 -7.08 8.07
CA ILE A 178 -8.76 -7.84 6.92
C ILE A 178 -9.15 -9.26 7.35
N THR A 179 -8.34 -9.89 8.20
CA THR A 179 -8.58 -11.26 8.70
C THR A 179 -9.89 -11.35 9.47
N CYS A 180 -10.11 -10.45 10.44
CA CYS A 180 -11.34 -10.40 11.23
C CYS A 180 -12.57 -10.15 10.34
N CYS A 181 -12.47 -9.22 9.38
CA CYS A 181 -13.56 -8.93 8.46
C CYS A 181 -13.93 -10.13 7.58
N LEU A 182 -12.94 -10.79 6.98
CA LEU A 182 -13.20 -11.95 6.12
C LEU A 182 -13.77 -13.12 6.91
N ILE A 183 -13.20 -13.45 8.06
CA ILE A 183 -13.71 -14.53 8.94
C ILE A 183 -15.15 -14.25 9.37
N ALA A 184 -15.46 -13.02 9.77
CA ALA A 184 -16.82 -12.64 10.18
C ALA A 184 -17.83 -12.73 9.02
N ALA A 185 -17.40 -12.53 7.77
CA ALA A 185 -18.25 -12.61 6.59
C ALA A 185 -18.49 -14.04 6.08
N LEU A 186 -17.61 -15.01 6.40
CA LEU A 186 -17.70 -16.40 5.91
C LEU A 186 -19.04 -17.09 6.15
N PRO A 187 -19.70 -16.96 7.33
CA PRO A 187 -20.94 -17.66 7.61
C PRO A 187 -22.15 -17.15 6.83
N GLY A 188 -22.11 -15.92 6.32
CA GLY A 188 -23.29 -15.27 5.71
C GLY A 188 -23.85 -16.03 4.52
N SER A 189 -23.01 -16.35 3.54
CA SER A 189 -23.40 -17.06 2.32
C SER A 189 -23.98 -18.47 2.54
N PRO A 190 -23.33 -19.38 3.30
CA PRO A 190 -23.87 -20.71 3.55
C PRO A 190 -25.16 -20.67 4.37
N MET A 191 -25.26 -19.76 5.35
CA MET A 191 -26.47 -19.61 6.15
C MET A 191 -27.62 -19.03 5.32
N TRP A 192 -27.34 -18.09 4.42
CA TRP A 192 -28.33 -17.60 3.46
C TRP A 192 -28.83 -18.70 2.53
N PHE A 193 -27.92 -19.53 1.98
CA PHE A 193 -28.29 -20.70 1.17
C PHE A 193 -29.19 -21.67 1.94
N ALA A 194 -28.80 -22.02 3.17
CA ALA A 194 -29.59 -22.90 4.03
C ALA A 194 -30.97 -22.31 4.34
N ALA A 195 -31.05 -21.00 4.61
CA ALA A 195 -32.31 -20.32 4.87
C ALA A 195 -33.27 -20.35 3.67
N LEU A 196 -32.76 -20.28 2.44
CA LEU A 196 -33.59 -20.29 1.24
C LEU A 196 -34.07 -21.70 0.85
N TYR A 197 -33.20 -22.71 0.95
CA TYR A 197 -33.46 -24.05 0.39
C TYR A 197 -33.78 -25.14 1.41
N SER A 198 -33.53 -24.91 2.70
CA SER A 198 -33.90 -25.89 3.71
C SER A 198 -35.42 -25.96 3.88
N SER A 199 -35.97 -27.15 3.67
CA SER A 199 -37.40 -27.44 3.78
C SER A 199 -37.80 -28.02 5.14
N THR A 200 -36.89 -28.06 6.11
CA THR A 200 -37.19 -28.55 7.47
C THR A 200 -38.08 -27.57 8.23
N ASP A 201 -39.02 -28.07 9.03
CA ASP A 201 -39.93 -27.25 9.85
C ASP A 201 -39.19 -26.24 10.74
N THR A 202 -38.00 -26.62 11.25
CA THR A 202 -37.13 -25.74 12.04
C THR A 202 -36.75 -24.46 11.29
N TRP A 203 -36.40 -24.57 10.00
CA TRP A 203 -36.00 -23.41 9.18
C TRP A 203 -37.19 -22.54 8.81
N ALA A 204 -38.39 -23.11 8.68
CA ALA A 204 -39.61 -22.33 8.49
C ALA A 204 -39.93 -21.46 9.72
N VAL A 205 -39.72 -21.99 10.94
CA VAL A 205 -39.87 -21.22 12.18
C VAL A 205 -38.81 -20.12 12.28
N ILE A 206 -37.55 -20.42 11.96
CA ILE A 206 -36.46 -19.43 11.97
C ILE A 206 -36.77 -18.30 10.97
N ASN A 207 -37.10 -18.62 9.72
CA ASN A 207 -37.32 -17.63 8.67
C ASN A 207 -38.52 -16.71 8.93
N LYS A 208 -39.44 -17.10 9.82
CA LYS A 208 -40.55 -16.24 10.26
C LYS A 208 -40.06 -15.04 11.08
N TYR A 209 -39.01 -15.23 11.87
CA TYR A 209 -38.43 -14.18 12.72
C TYR A 209 -37.11 -13.63 12.16
N TRP A 210 -36.38 -14.42 11.38
CA TRP A 210 -35.07 -14.07 10.85
C TRP A 210 -35.11 -14.15 9.32
N VAL A 211 -35.31 -13.00 8.66
CA VAL A 211 -35.38 -12.96 7.19
C VAL A 211 -34.06 -13.50 6.61
N PRO A 212 -34.07 -14.33 5.55
CA PRO A 212 -32.85 -14.93 5.00
C PRO A 212 -31.69 -13.94 4.74
N ALA A 213 -31.97 -12.72 4.31
CA ALA A 213 -30.95 -11.69 4.09
C ALA A 213 -30.22 -11.26 5.39
N LEU A 214 -30.82 -11.39 6.57
CA LEU A 214 -30.20 -11.02 7.86
C LEU A 214 -29.00 -11.91 8.21
N TRP A 215 -28.81 -13.06 7.56
CA TRP A 215 -27.62 -13.89 7.81
C TRP A 215 -26.30 -13.21 7.46
N PHE A 216 -26.31 -12.15 6.65
CA PHE A 216 -25.14 -11.31 6.41
C PHE A 216 -24.95 -10.20 7.45
N ALA A 217 -25.98 -9.85 8.22
CA ALA A 217 -25.95 -8.71 9.13
C ALA A 217 -24.91 -8.82 10.25
N PRO A 218 -24.74 -9.97 10.96
CA PRO A 218 -23.71 -10.10 11.99
C PRO A 218 -22.29 -9.90 11.43
N GLY A 219 -22.01 -10.47 10.25
CA GLY A 219 -20.74 -10.32 9.56
C GLY A 219 -20.48 -8.86 9.17
N ILE A 220 -21.48 -8.18 8.61
CA ILE A 220 -21.39 -6.77 8.23
C ILE A 220 -21.18 -5.87 9.44
N MET A 221 -21.92 -6.10 10.54
CA MET A 221 -21.72 -5.34 11.79
C MET A 221 -20.29 -5.51 12.33
N ALA A 222 -19.77 -6.74 12.30
CA ALA A 222 -18.39 -7.00 12.70
C ALA A 222 -17.40 -6.30 11.76
N MET A 223 -17.63 -6.34 10.45
CA MET A 223 -16.80 -5.63 9.47
C MET A 223 -16.83 -4.11 9.70
N GLU A 224 -17.99 -3.50 9.91
CA GLU A 224 -18.12 -2.07 10.21
C GLU A 224 -17.39 -1.69 11.49
N ALA A 225 -17.58 -2.46 12.56
CA ALA A 225 -16.91 -2.22 13.83
C ALA A 225 -15.38 -2.30 13.69
N VAL A 226 -14.88 -3.37 13.05
CA VAL A 226 -13.45 -3.60 12.83
C VAL A 226 -12.84 -2.54 11.93
N THR A 227 -13.52 -2.15 10.84
CA THR A 227 -13.00 -1.18 9.87
C THR A 227 -12.92 0.25 10.41
N ILE A 228 -13.72 0.58 11.43
CA ILE A 228 -13.63 1.86 12.14
C ILE A 228 -12.64 1.76 13.31
N PHE A 229 -12.68 0.64 14.05
CA PHE A 229 -11.89 0.46 15.26
C PHE A 229 -10.38 0.53 15.01
N PHE A 230 -9.84 -0.22 14.05
CA PHE A 230 -8.39 -0.28 13.83
C PHE A 230 -7.76 1.07 13.46
N PRO A 231 -8.29 1.84 12.49
CA PRO A 231 -7.78 3.18 12.20
C PRO A 231 -7.87 4.13 13.40
N CYS A 232 -8.97 4.09 14.17
CA CYS A 232 -9.10 4.93 15.36
C CYS A 232 -8.10 4.54 16.46
N TYR A 233 -7.92 3.23 16.70
CA TYR A 233 -6.95 2.71 17.65
C TYR A 233 -5.54 3.13 17.27
N GLU A 234 -5.17 2.96 16.00
CA GLU A 234 -3.87 3.35 15.48
C GLU A 234 -3.60 4.86 15.63
N LEU A 235 -4.59 5.70 15.32
CA LEU A 235 -4.47 7.15 15.51
C LEU A 235 -4.24 7.53 16.98
N VAL A 236 -4.92 6.87 17.92
CA VAL A 236 -4.75 7.12 19.35
C VAL A 236 -3.36 6.66 19.82
N VAL A 237 -2.96 5.44 19.45
CA VAL A 237 -1.66 4.88 19.83
C VAL A 237 -0.51 5.70 19.22
N SER A 238 -0.58 6.01 17.92
CA SER A 238 0.45 6.78 17.24
C SER A 238 0.58 8.20 17.79
N ARG A 239 -0.54 8.86 18.15
CA ARG A 239 -0.50 10.16 18.85
C ARG A 239 0.13 10.03 20.23
N GLY A 240 -0.26 9.02 21.02
CA GLY A 240 0.32 8.77 22.33
C GLY A 240 1.83 8.52 22.27
N GLN A 241 2.29 7.71 21.32
CA GLN A 241 3.71 7.46 21.09
C GLN A 241 4.46 8.74 20.71
N ARG A 242 3.90 9.52 19.78
CA ARG A 242 4.51 10.78 19.34
C ARG A 242 4.54 11.82 20.46
N ASP A 243 3.49 11.94 21.25
CA ASP A 243 3.41 12.89 22.35
C ASP A 243 4.35 12.48 23.50
N ARG A 244 4.47 11.17 23.81
CA ARG A 244 5.48 10.63 24.72
C ARG A 244 6.90 10.97 24.25
N PHE A 245 7.17 10.70 22.97
CA PHE A 245 8.44 11.00 22.34
C PHE A 245 8.81 12.48 22.42
N LEU A 246 7.89 13.37 22.04
CA LEU A 246 8.11 14.82 22.10
C LEU A 246 8.30 15.31 23.55
N GLY A 247 7.55 14.74 24.51
CA GLY A 247 7.71 15.03 25.93
C GLY A 247 9.07 14.63 26.48
N GLU A 248 9.54 13.43 26.14
CA GLU A 248 10.88 12.94 26.53
C GLU A 248 12.00 13.78 25.90
N LEU A 249 11.84 14.15 24.63
CA LEU A 249 12.79 15.02 23.93
C LEU A 249 12.88 16.40 24.56
N GLN A 250 11.73 16.98 24.94
CA GLN A 250 11.68 18.26 25.64
C GLN A 250 12.36 18.18 27.02
N ALA A 251 12.03 17.16 27.82
CA ALA A 251 12.63 16.97 29.14
C ALA A 251 14.16 16.80 29.07
N TRP A 252 14.67 16.11 28.05
CA TRP A 252 16.10 15.99 27.81
C TRP A 252 16.75 17.33 27.43
N ASN A 253 16.11 18.10 26.54
CA ASN A 253 16.59 19.43 26.16
C ASN A 253 16.65 20.38 27.36
N ASP A 254 15.64 20.38 28.22
CA ASP A 254 15.59 21.20 29.43
C ASP A 254 16.71 20.83 30.40
N LYS A 255 16.94 19.54 30.61
CA LYS A 255 18.05 19.04 31.46
C LYS A 255 19.42 19.42 30.90
N LYS A 256 19.61 19.36 29.58
CA LYS A 256 20.86 19.80 28.94
C LYS A 256 21.08 21.30 29.10
N THR A 257 20.02 22.09 28.98
CA THR A 257 20.11 23.55 29.15
C THR A 257 20.44 23.94 30.59
N ASN A 258 19.80 23.28 31.57
CA ASN A 258 20.05 23.51 33.00
C ASN A 258 21.45 23.06 33.44
N SER A 259 21.95 21.92 32.93
CA SER A 259 23.31 21.44 33.24
C SER A 259 24.41 22.31 32.64
N VAL A 260 24.16 22.97 31.49
CA VAL A 260 25.07 23.96 30.92
C VAL A 260 25.10 25.24 31.75
N GLN A 261 23.99 25.64 32.39
CA GLN A 261 23.94 26.78 33.31
C GLN A 261 24.59 26.50 34.68
N GLU A 262 24.58 25.26 35.18
CA GLU A 262 25.20 24.89 36.46
C GLU A 262 26.71 24.57 36.38
N SER A 263 27.28 24.46 35.17
CA SER A 263 28.68 24.05 34.96
C SER A 263 29.75 25.13 35.26
N ASP A 264 29.37 26.32 35.75
CA ASP A 264 30.34 27.34 36.22
C ASP A 264 30.82 27.11 37.67
N SER A 265 30.42 26.02 38.36
CA SER A 265 30.96 25.71 39.68
C SER A 265 31.07 24.21 40.05
N ALA A 266 32.29 23.69 39.83
CA ALA A 266 32.92 22.54 40.49
C ALA A 266 32.55 21.08 40.08
N PRO A 267 33.48 20.11 40.25
CA PRO A 267 33.50 18.89 39.45
C PRO A 267 32.96 17.62 40.13
N SER A 268 32.53 16.69 39.27
CA SER A 268 32.52 15.23 39.39
C SER A 268 31.78 14.59 40.58
N ARG A 269 30.53 14.16 40.33
CA ARG A 269 29.95 12.98 41.00
C ARG A 269 29.28 12.05 39.98
N THR A 270 29.79 10.82 39.95
CA THR A 270 29.25 9.63 39.28
C THR A 270 27.75 9.46 39.52
N THR A 271 26.98 9.31 38.44
CA THR A 271 25.58 8.84 38.48
C THR A 271 25.43 7.60 37.62
N SER A 272 25.61 6.45 38.26
CA SER A 272 25.13 5.16 37.76
C SER A 272 23.63 5.03 38.07
N GLU A 273 22.90 4.42 37.13
CA GLU A 273 21.59 3.74 37.31
C GLU A 273 20.25 4.46 37.03
N ALA A 274 20.22 5.71 36.54
CA ALA A 274 18.95 6.39 36.20
C ALA A 274 18.73 6.77 34.71
N SER A 275 19.54 6.29 33.75
CA SER A 275 19.60 6.89 32.41
C SER A 275 19.49 5.94 31.20
N ARG A 276 18.91 4.75 31.38
CA ARG A 276 18.67 3.83 30.26
C ARG A 276 17.23 4.02 29.76
N VAL A 277 16.89 5.20 29.23
CA VAL A 277 16.77 5.52 27.79
C VAL A 277 16.20 6.98 27.75
N PRO A 278 16.56 7.87 26.79
CA PRO A 278 17.15 7.56 25.50
C PRO A 278 18.25 8.49 24.94
N GLU A 279 19.48 8.00 24.86
CA GLU A 279 20.38 8.46 23.79
C GLU A 279 19.77 8.12 22.42
N GLY A 280 19.06 6.99 22.32
CA GLY A 280 18.43 6.46 21.11
C GLY A 280 17.24 7.24 20.51
N TYR A 281 16.67 8.22 21.19
CA TYR A 281 15.56 9.04 20.65
C TYR A 281 16.02 10.47 20.31
N SER A 282 17.31 10.76 20.50
CA SER A 282 17.90 12.02 20.06
C SER A 282 18.00 12.09 18.53
N ARG A 283 17.98 13.30 17.98
CA ARG A 283 18.22 13.51 16.53
C ARG A 283 19.58 12.93 16.10
N GLY A 284 20.59 13.06 16.96
CA GLY A 284 21.92 12.49 16.73
C GLY A 284 21.96 10.96 16.71
N ALA A 285 21.02 10.27 17.38
CA ALA A 285 20.92 8.81 17.28
C ALA A 285 20.31 8.35 15.95
N LEU A 286 19.33 9.08 15.43
CA LEU A 286 18.84 8.85 14.07
C LEU A 286 19.95 9.11 13.04
N GLU A 287 20.66 10.23 13.17
CA GLU A 287 21.77 10.57 12.27
C GLU A 287 22.86 9.50 12.31
N ARG A 288 23.29 9.06 13.50
CA ARG A 288 24.24 7.95 13.66
C ARG A 288 23.73 6.65 13.05
N CYS A 289 22.45 6.30 13.25
CA CYS A 289 21.85 5.11 12.64
C CYS A 289 21.85 5.20 11.10
N LEU A 290 21.56 6.39 10.55
CA LEU A 290 21.59 6.64 9.12
C LEU A 290 23.02 6.63 8.56
N GLU A 291 24.03 7.02 9.33
CA GLU A 291 25.43 7.02 8.91
C GLU A 291 26.08 5.63 9.00
N GLU A 292 25.86 4.92 10.12
CA GLU A 292 26.55 3.65 10.41
C GLU A 292 25.85 2.44 9.78
N ASN A 293 24.54 2.26 10.03
CA ASN A 293 23.79 1.08 9.58
C ASN A 293 22.28 1.36 9.52
N SER A 294 21.84 1.90 8.38
CA SER A 294 20.42 2.18 8.13
C SER A 294 19.61 0.95 7.69
N SER A 295 20.25 -0.21 7.52
CA SER A 295 19.61 -1.40 6.94
C SER A 295 18.47 -1.96 7.80
N ALA A 296 18.60 -1.91 9.13
CA ALA A 296 17.56 -2.34 10.07
C ALA A 296 16.37 -1.38 10.02
N LEU A 297 16.65 -0.08 10.00
CA LEU A 297 15.64 0.98 9.89
C LEU A 297 14.90 0.92 8.55
N LEU A 298 15.61 0.67 7.44
CA LEU A 298 15.02 0.51 6.12
C LEU A 298 14.10 -0.72 6.05
N ARG A 299 14.56 -1.87 6.55
CA ARG A 299 13.73 -3.09 6.60
C ARG A 299 12.47 -2.87 7.43
N PHE A 300 12.59 -2.20 8.56
CA PHE A 300 11.44 -1.82 9.38
C PHE A 300 10.49 -0.88 8.63
N ALA A 301 11.00 0.23 8.09
CA ALA A 301 10.20 1.23 7.40
C ALA A 301 9.44 0.62 6.21
N ALA A 302 10.09 -0.22 5.40
CA ALA A 302 9.45 -0.83 4.23
C ALA A 302 8.50 -1.99 4.59
N ALA A 303 8.93 -2.93 5.46
CA ALA A 303 8.14 -4.14 5.71
C ALA A 303 7.05 -3.98 6.78
N LYS A 304 7.18 -2.98 7.66
CA LYS A 304 6.30 -2.78 8.83
C LYS A 304 5.45 -1.53 8.74
N GLU A 305 6.07 -0.40 8.39
CA GLU A 305 5.42 0.92 8.36
C GLU A 305 4.99 1.36 6.95
N PHE A 306 5.49 0.70 5.90
CA PHE A 306 5.27 1.07 4.49
C PHE A 306 5.72 2.49 4.13
N SER A 307 6.84 2.92 4.72
CA SER A 307 7.48 4.24 4.58
C SER A 307 8.94 4.14 4.10
N GLY A 308 9.31 3.00 3.50
CA GLY A 308 10.68 2.65 3.14
C GLY A 308 11.33 3.60 2.13
N GLU A 309 10.53 4.24 1.28
CA GLU A 309 10.98 5.23 0.29
C GLU A 309 11.75 6.40 0.92
N ASN A 310 11.36 6.80 2.13
CA ASN A 310 12.00 7.90 2.85
C ASN A 310 13.42 7.52 3.28
N ILE A 311 13.59 6.33 3.85
CA ILE A 311 14.91 5.85 4.29
C ILE A 311 15.81 5.56 3.07
N LEU A 312 15.22 5.01 2.00
CA LEU A 312 15.95 4.72 0.78
C LEU A 312 16.47 6.00 0.11
N PHE A 313 15.64 7.04 0.02
CA PHE A 313 16.07 8.36 -0.48
C PHE A 313 17.24 8.92 0.35
N LEU A 314 17.15 8.87 1.68
CA LEU A 314 18.23 9.33 2.57
C LEU A 314 19.54 8.55 2.34
N ASN A 315 19.45 7.23 2.17
CA ASN A 315 20.61 6.40 1.85
C ASN A 315 21.24 6.78 0.50
N TYR A 316 20.42 7.00 -0.54
CA TYR A 316 20.91 7.40 -1.86
C TYR A 316 21.58 8.77 -1.86
N VAL A 317 20.99 9.75 -1.18
CA VAL A 317 21.60 11.09 -1.04
C VAL A 317 22.91 11.02 -0.25
N ARG A 318 22.95 10.26 0.85
CA ARG A 318 24.17 10.03 1.65
C ARG A 318 25.28 9.42 0.80
N ASP A 319 24.99 8.33 0.09
CA ASP A 319 25.98 7.63 -0.73
C ASP A 319 26.48 8.50 -1.89
N TRP A 320 25.57 9.25 -2.53
CA TRP A 320 25.90 10.19 -3.60
C TRP A 320 26.81 11.33 -3.11
N LYS A 321 26.51 11.94 -1.96
CA LYS A 321 27.36 12.96 -1.34
C LYS A 321 28.73 12.41 -0.93
N ALA A 322 28.76 11.25 -0.28
CA ALA A 322 30.01 10.62 0.13
C ALA A 322 30.91 10.26 -1.07
N ALA A 323 30.32 9.86 -2.20
CA ALA A 323 31.07 9.63 -3.43
C ALA A 323 31.59 10.93 -4.07
N TRP A 324 30.82 12.02 -4.00
CA TRP A 324 31.24 13.34 -4.44
C TRP A 324 32.48 13.82 -3.66
N GLU A 325 32.51 13.61 -2.34
CA GLU A 325 33.62 14.00 -1.46
C GLU A 325 34.89 13.16 -1.68
N LYS A 326 34.77 11.83 -1.79
CA LYS A 326 35.92 10.91 -1.96
C LYS A 326 36.75 11.21 -3.20
N ILE A 327 36.17 11.75 -4.27
CA ILE A 327 36.90 12.11 -5.49
C ILE A 327 37.84 13.30 -5.25
N GLY A 328 37.52 14.20 -4.31
CA GLY A 328 38.42 15.27 -3.88
C GLY A 328 39.71 14.76 -3.22
N GLU A 329 39.69 13.54 -2.67
CA GLU A 329 40.80 12.95 -1.92
C GLU A 329 41.55 11.83 -2.68
N SER A 330 40.87 11.08 -3.56
CA SER A 330 41.32 9.75 -4.00
C SER A 330 42.03 9.67 -5.36
N SER A 331 42.29 10.78 -6.05
CA SER A 331 42.91 10.70 -7.39
C SER A 331 43.89 11.85 -7.67
N PRO A 332 45.10 11.82 -7.10
CA PRO A 332 46.21 12.72 -7.45
C PRO A 332 46.84 12.43 -8.83
N GLU A 333 46.42 11.36 -9.52
CA GLU A 333 46.99 10.89 -10.79
C GLU A 333 46.22 11.35 -12.05
N TYR A 334 44.97 11.82 -11.87
CA TYR A 334 44.16 12.41 -12.94
C TYR A 334 43.92 13.88 -12.60
N ASP A 335 44.24 14.80 -13.52
CA ASP A 335 44.05 16.23 -13.29
C ASP A 335 42.57 16.60 -13.43
N TRP A 336 41.81 16.43 -12.34
CA TRP A 336 40.39 16.78 -12.27
C TRP A 336 40.11 18.27 -12.47
N ASN A 337 41.13 19.14 -12.42
CA ASN A 337 40.99 20.55 -12.77
C ASN A 337 40.91 20.77 -14.30
N CYS A 338 41.20 19.77 -15.13
CA CYS A 338 41.17 19.92 -16.58
C CYS A 338 39.76 19.83 -17.21
N ASP A 339 38.77 19.22 -16.54
CA ASP A 339 37.38 19.18 -17.05
C ASP A 339 36.31 19.18 -15.93
N PRO A 340 36.02 20.35 -15.33
CA PRO A 340 34.97 20.51 -14.32
C PRO A 340 33.57 20.13 -14.82
N GLN A 341 33.34 20.14 -16.14
CA GLN A 341 32.02 19.87 -16.72
C GLN A 341 31.72 18.37 -16.78
N SER A 342 32.70 17.53 -17.10
CA SER A 342 32.51 16.07 -17.12
C SER A 342 32.23 15.48 -15.74
N HIS A 343 32.89 15.96 -14.69
CA HIS A 343 32.63 15.52 -13.30
C HIS A 343 31.22 15.90 -12.84
N ARG A 344 30.87 17.17 -13.05
CA ARG A 344 29.56 17.71 -12.72
C ARG A 344 28.45 16.97 -13.48
N LEU A 345 28.69 16.61 -14.73
CA LEU A 345 27.78 15.82 -15.55
C LEU A 345 27.59 14.39 -15.00
N HIS A 346 28.67 13.72 -14.57
CA HIS A 346 28.58 12.37 -14.01
C HIS A 346 27.69 12.33 -12.76
N PHE A 347 27.90 13.24 -11.81
CA PHE A 347 27.06 13.28 -10.60
C PHE A 347 25.67 13.83 -10.86
N PHE A 348 25.51 14.73 -11.83
CA PHE A 348 24.18 15.17 -12.28
C PHE A 348 23.37 14.00 -12.81
N LYS A 349 23.99 13.10 -13.57
CA LYS A 349 23.36 11.89 -14.09
C LYS A 349 22.89 10.94 -12.99
N ILE A 350 23.68 10.75 -11.94
CA ILE A 350 23.28 9.93 -10.78
C ILE A 350 22.18 10.64 -9.98
N ALA A 351 22.32 11.95 -9.75
CA ALA A 351 21.30 12.76 -9.09
C ALA A 351 19.95 12.73 -9.84
N LEU A 352 19.99 12.71 -11.18
CA LEU A 352 18.80 12.57 -12.00
C LEU A 352 18.12 11.20 -11.79
N GLU A 353 18.89 10.13 -11.63
CA GLU A 353 18.33 8.81 -11.30
C GLU A 353 17.69 8.80 -9.91
N ILE A 354 18.30 9.46 -8.91
CA ILE A 354 17.69 9.66 -7.58
C ILE A 354 16.37 10.44 -7.71
N TYR A 355 16.36 11.54 -8.46
CA TYR A 355 15.16 12.33 -8.70
C TYR A 355 14.04 11.50 -9.34
N VAL A 356 14.35 10.76 -10.41
CA VAL A 356 13.33 9.95 -11.11
C VAL A 356 12.81 8.82 -10.23
N PHE A 357 13.68 8.17 -9.44
CA PHE A 357 13.30 7.01 -8.64
C PHE A 357 12.58 7.39 -7.34
N CYS A 358 12.98 8.49 -6.70
CA CYS A 358 12.47 8.88 -5.38
C CYS A 358 11.53 10.08 -5.38
N VAL A 359 11.59 10.97 -6.38
CA VAL A 359 10.94 12.29 -6.30
C VAL A 359 9.87 12.51 -7.38
N ASP A 360 10.13 12.09 -8.63
CA ASP A 360 9.23 12.37 -9.75
C ASP A 360 7.85 11.73 -9.54
N MET A 361 6.79 12.55 -9.54
CA MET A 361 5.42 12.10 -9.25
C MET A 361 4.81 11.19 -10.35
N ASN A 362 5.42 11.13 -11.54
CA ASN A 362 4.91 10.35 -12.66
C ASN A 362 5.66 9.03 -12.85
N LEU A 363 6.96 9.01 -12.53
CA LEU A 363 7.88 7.93 -12.79
C LEU A 363 8.23 7.12 -11.53
N ALA A 364 8.30 7.76 -10.36
CA ALA A 364 8.58 7.06 -9.11
C ALA A 364 7.40 6.16 -8.74
N GLU A 365 7.68 4.89 -8.39
CA GLU A 365 6.65 3.96 -7.91
C GLU A 365 6.09 4.39 -6.55
N PHE A 366 6.93 5.03 -5.72
CA PHE A 366 6.56 5.59 -4.41
C PHE A 366 7.36 6.89 -4.18
N PRO A 367 6.85 8.04 -4.61
CA PRO A 367 7.55 9.31 -4.43
C PRO A 367 7.58 9.72 -2.95
N ILE A 368 8.70 10.30 -2.51
CA ILE A 368 8.86 10.84 -1.16
C ILE A 368 7.85 11.98 -0.92
N ASN A 369 7.35 12.07 0.31
CA ASN A 369 6.40 13.10 0.70
C ASN A 369 7.12 14.39 1.08
N ILE A 370 7.31 15.29 0.11
CA ILE A 370 7.94 16.60 0.29
C ILE A 370 6.98 17.76 -0.03
N GLU A 371 7.29 18.93 0.52
CA GLU A 371 6.51 20.14 0.28
C GLU A 371 6.57 20.58 -1.20
N SER A 372 5.45 21.11 -1.70
CA SER A 372 5.31 21.53 -3.11
C SER A 372 6.40 22.50 -3.57
N ARG A 373 6.87 23.38 -2.67
CA ARG A 373 7.99 24.28 -2.95
C ARG A 373 9.29 23.52 -3.25
N ILE A 374 9.68 22.62 -2.35
CA ILE A 374 10.89 21.79 -2.49
C ILE A 374 10.80 20.94 -3.77
N TYR A 375 9.62 20.36 -4.02
CA TYR A 375 9.37 19.61 -5.25
C TYR A 375 9.54 20.48 -6.51
N SER A 376 9.04 21.72 -6.49
CA SER A 376 9.13 22.65 -7.62
C SER A 376 10.59 23.02 -7.92
N ASP A 377 11.40 23.25 -6.88
CA ASP A 377 12.83 23.57 -7.02
C ASP A 377 13.60 22.38 -7.64
N LEU A 378 13.29 21.14 -7.23
CA LEU A 378 13.87 19.93 -7.83
C LEU A 378 13.36 19.69 -9.25
N LEU A 379 12.10 19.98 -9.55
CA LEU A 379 11.53 19.88 -10.89
C LEU A 379 12.17 20.90 -11.85
N GLU A 380 12.45 22.12 -11.39
CA GLU A 380 13.18 23.12 -12.18
C GLU A 380 14.61 22.66 -12.48
N MET A 381 15.27 21.98 -11.53
CA MET A 381 16.63 21.49 -11.68
C MET A 381 16.72 20.25 -12.60
N PHE A 382 15.82 19.28 -12.46
CA PHE A 382 15.95 17.96 -13.10
C PHE A 382 14.90 17.68 -14.19
N GLY A 383 13.80 18.45 -14.24
CA GLY A 383 12.64 18.16 -15.08
C GLY A 383 12.93 18.17 -16.58
N GLU A 384 13.76 19.10 -17.07
CA GLU A 384 14.17 19.13 -18.48
C GLU A 384 15.05 17.92 -18.83
N ALA A 385 15.98 17.56 -17.95
CA ALA A 385 16.87 16.41 -18.12
C ALA A 385 16.09 15.08 -18.17
N CYS A 386 15.00 14.96 -17.40
CA CYS A 386 14.10 13.80 -17.43
C CYS A 386 13.44 13.58 -18.80
N ALA A 387 13.18 14.65 -19.56
CA ALA A 387 12.60 14.53 -20.89
C ALA A 387 13.52 13.78 -21.86
N TYR A 388 14.85 13.97 -21.74
CA TYR A 388 15.84 13.31 -22.59
C TYR A 388 16.00 11.81 -22.31
N ARG A 389 15.69 11.35 -21.09
CA ARG A 389 15.72 9.91 -20.73
C ARG A 389 14.73 9.08 -21.55
N ASN A 390 13.64 9.70 -22.02
CA ASN A 390 12.56 9.03 -22.73
C ASN A 390 12.68 9.12 -24.27
N LEU A 391 13.73 9.77 -24.80
CA LEU A 391 13.98 9.76 -26.24
C LEU A 391 14.70 8.46 -26.64
N PRO A 392 14.18 7.69 -27.63
CA PRO A 392 15.00 6.69 -28.29
C PRO A 392 16.21 7.38 -28.92
N GLU A 393 17.39 6.77 -28.79
CA GLU A 393 18.67 7.25 -29.31
C GLU A 393 18.68 7.44 -30.86
N SER A 394 17.59 7.06 -31.53
CA SER A 394 17.37 7.31 -32.95
C SER A 394 16.23 8.32 -33.18
N TYR A 395 16.58 9.39 -33.89
CA TYR A 395 15.74 10.37 -34.61
C TYR A 395 15.45 11.71 -33.91
N ASN A 396 16.23 12.70 -34.35
CA ASN A 396 15.73 14.04 -34.64
C ASN A 396 14.42 13.96 -35.44
N THR A 397 13.50 14.86 -35.11
CA THR A 397 12.23 15.21 -35.78
C THR A 397 10.96 14.45 -35.35
N MET A 398 10.01 15.28 -34.92
CA MET A 398 8.54 15.11 -34.86
C MET A 398 7.92 14.67 -33.52
N ALA A 399 7.10 15.57 -33.00
CA ALA A 399 6.31 15.44 -31.78
C ALA A 399 5.10 14.53 -31.98
N MET A 400 4.90 13.62 -31.02
CA MET A 400 3.63 13.16 -30.41
C MET A 400 3.79 11.70 -29.97
N HIS A 401 3.75 11.47 -28.66
CA HIS A 401 2.62 10.82 -27.96
C HIS A 401 3.10 10.44 -26.55
N ARG A 402 2.61 11.16 -25.55
CA ARG A 402 2.90 10.95 -24.13
C ARG A 402 2.20 9.65 -23.69
N THR A 403 2.92 8.53 -23.71
CA THR A 403 2.39 7.24 -23.27
C THR A 403 3.00 6.92 -21.91
N LYS A 404 2.15 6.77 -20.89
CA LYS A 404 2.54 6.36 -19.53
C LYS A 404 3.36 5.06 -19.60
N LEU A 405 4.65 5.15 -19.28
CA LEU A 405 5.50 3.98 -19.08
C LEU A 405 5.22 3.45 -17.67
N SER A 406 4.18 2.61 -17.55
CA SER A 406 3.94 1.85 -16.32
C SER A 406 4.92 0.69 -16.30
N THR A 407 5.84 0.68 -15.33
CA THR A 407 6.73 -0.47 -15.06
C THR A 407 5.85 -1.72 -14.90
N MET A 408 6.10 -2.71 -15.75
CA MET A 408 5.26 -3.89 -15.95
C MET A 408 5.38 -4.86 -14.75
N ILE A 409 4.26 -5.19 -14.12
CA ILE A 409 4.19 -6.19 -13.04
C ILE A 409 3.64 -7.51 -13.59
N THR A 410 4.49 -8.54 -13.68
CA THR A 410 4.09 -9.94 -13.84
C THR A 410 4.20 -10.67 -12.51
N VAL A 411 3.11 -10.69 -11.75
CA VAL A 411 2.97 -11.39 -10.45
C VAL A 411 3.30 -12.90 -10.56
N GLU A 412 3.23 -13.50 -11.76
CA GLU A 412 3.53 -14.92 -11.95
C GLU A 412 5.02 -15.27 -11.79
N GLU A 413 5.95 -14.34 -12.09
CA GLU A 413 7.40 -14.61 -11.98
C GLU A 413 8.00 -14.16 -10.63
N ASP A 414 7.44 -13.14 -9.98
CA ASP A 414 7.99 -12.62 -8.72
C ASP A 414 7.28 -13.13 -7.45
N THR A 415 6.19 -13.90 -7.57
CA THR A 415 5.60 -14.57 -6.39
C THR A 415 6.36 -15.81 -5.95
N GLN A 416 7.37 -16.28 -6.71
CA GLN A 416 8.34 -17.25 -6.20
C GLN A 416 9.16 -16.69 -5.02
N ALA A 417 9.25 -15.36 -4.87
CA ALA A 417 9.88 -14.73 -3.71
C ALA A 417 9.04 -14.84 -2.42
N LEU A 418 7.74 -15.16 -2.50
CA LEU A 418 6.88 -15.38 -1.33
C LEU A 418 7.17 -16.70 -0.58
N CYS A 419 8.16 -17.50 -1.03
CA CYS A 419 8.43 -18.85 -0.51
C CYS A 419 9.90 -19.18 -0.26
N PHE A 420 10.86 -18.28 -0.50
CA PHE A 420 12.26 -18.53 -0.16
C PHE A 420 12.72 -17.61 0.98
N ASP A 421 12.64 -18.15 2.19
CA ASP A 421 13.55 -17.77 3.25
C ASP A 421 14.99 -18.01 2.78
N ALA A 422 15.88 -17.09 3.19
CA ALA A 422 17.33 -17.08 2.98
C ALA A 422 17.81 -16.56 1.62
N TYR A 423 18.48 -15.40 1.62
CA TYR A 423 19.93 -15.29 1.41
C TYR A 423 20.42 -13.91 1.93
N PRO A 424 21.53 -13.84 2.69
CA PRO A 424 22.15 -12.56 3.03
C PRO A 424 23.02 -12.12 1.85
N HIS A 425 22.64 -11.05 1.15
CA HIS A 425 23.48 -10.47 0.10
C HIS A 425 23.74 -8.99 0.36
N GLU A 426 24.99 -8.61 0.08
CA GLU A 426 25.62 -7.34 0.37
C GLU A 426 24.95 -6.16 -0.34
N GLU A 427 24.82 -5.05 0.38
CA GLU A 427 24.30 -3.78 -0.11
C GLU A 427 25.20 -3.23 -1.23
N GLN A 428 24.70 -3.22 -2.47
CA GLN A 428 25.38 -2.51 -3.56
C GLN A 428 24.86 -1.06 -3.62
N SER A 429 25.77 -0.11 -3.77
CA SER A 429 25.48 1.33 -3.78
C SER A 429 24.90 1.79 -5.13
N ILE A 430 24.00 2.79 -5.09
CA ILE A 430 23.40 3.46 -6.26
C ILE A 430 24.45 4.03 -7.24
N MET A 431 25.68 4.23 -6.77
CA MET A 431 26.82 4.68 -7.56
C MET A 431 27.20 3.73 -8.71
N GLN A 432 26.70 2.49 -8.72
CA GLN A 432 26.93 1.52 -9.80
C GLN A 432 25.85 1.55 -10.90
N ILE A 433 24.82 2.40 -10.78
CA ILE A 433 23.78 2.50 -11.80
C ILE A 433 24.33 3.15 -13.08
N GLU A 434 24.31 2.40 -14.18
CA GLU A 434 24.66 2.91 -15.50
C GLU A 434 23.61 3.94 -15.94
N SER A 435 24.03 5.20 -16.07
CA SER A 435 23.12 6.31 -16.38
C SER A 435 22.51 6.16 -17.77
N ARG A 436 21.18 6.22 -17.84
CA ARG A 436 20.41 6.17 -19.11
C ARG A 436 20.32 7.53 -19.82
N VAL A 437 21.21 8.45 -19.47
CA VAL A 437 21.13 9.86 -19.85
C VAL A 437 22.24 10.18 -20.87
N PRO A 438 21.93 10.81 -22.01
CA PRO A 438 22.94 11.18 -23.00
C PRO A 438 24.05 12.06 -22.41
N ASN A 439 25.26 11.97 -22.97
CA ASN A 439 26.37 12.86 -22.60
C ASN A 439 26.13 14.33 -23.03
N SER A 440 25.12 14.59 -23.87
CA SER A 440 24.76 15.92 -24.36
C SER A 440 23.80 16.69 -23.44
N VAL A 441 23.44 16.15 -22.27
CA VAL A 441 22.49 16.80 -21.36
C VAL A 441 23.12 18.05 -20.73
N ILE A 442 22.36 19.14 -20.75
CA ILE A 442 22.75 20.42 -20.16
C ILE A 442 22.61 20.31 -18.65
N VAL A 443 23.71 20.54 -17.93
CA VAL A 443 23.70 20.59 -16.47
C VAL A 443 23.33 22.00 -16.03
N PRO A 444 22.28 22.18 -15.21
CA PRO A 444 21.89 23.49 -14.69
C PRO A 444 23.03 24.17 -13.93
N THR A 445 23.18 25.49 -14.07
CA THR A 445 24.29 26.24 -13.44
C THR A 445 24.21 26.28 -11.92
N ASN A 446 23.03 26.07 -11.34
CA ASN A 446 22.77 26.01 -9.91
C ASN A 446 22.93 24.59 -9.31
N PHE A 447 23.20 23.55 -10.11
CA PHE A 447 23.39 22.19 -9.58
C PHE A 447 24.71 22.06 -8.80
N THR A 448 24.63 21.80 -7.50
CA THR A 448 25.76 21.58 -6.59
C THR A 448 25.57 20.29 -5.78
N VAL A 449 26.54 19.96 -4.92
CA VAL A 449 26.43 18.85 -3.94
C VAL A 449 25.23 19.05 -2.98
N ASP A 450 24.75 20.28 -2.84
CA ASP A 450 23.64 20.66 -1.95
C ASP A 450 22.26 20.53 -2.62
N ALA A 451 22.19 19.98 -3.84
CA ALA A 451 20.98 19.92 -4.65
C ALA A 451 19.77 19.28 -3.93
N PHE A 452 20.02 18.36 -3.00
CA PHE A 452 18.97 17.65 -2.26
C PHE A 452 18.83 18.10 -0.80
N ASP A 453 19.55 19.13 -0.33
CA ASP A 453 19.63 19.46 1.11
C ASP A 453 18.28 19.77 1.76
N GLU A 454 17.46 20.58 1.10
CA GLU A 454 16.14 20.94 1.62
C GLU A 454 15.20 19.72 1.65
N ALA A 455 15.27 18.86 0.64
CA ALA A 455 14.50 17.61 0.60
C ALA A 455 15.00 16.62 1.67
N GLU A 456 16.31 16.44 1.80
CA GLU A 456 16.95 15.60 2.80
C GLU A 456 16.56 16.05 4.21
N LYS A 457 16.61 17.36 4.49
CA LYS A 457 16.22 17.93 5.78
C LYS A 457 14.73 17.71 6.08
N SER A 458 13.87 17.90 5.08
CA SER A 458 12.42 17.67 5.19
C SER A 458 12.12 16.21 5.52
N ILE A 459 12.72 15.26 4.77
CA ILE A 459 12.53 13.83 4.97
C ILE A 459 13.15 13.34 6.29
N LYS A 460 14.34 13.81 6.67
CA LYS A 460 14.93 13.51 7.99
C LYS A 460 13.99 13.92 9.13
N ASN A 461 13.34 15.09 9.00
CA ASN A 461 12.37 15.54 9.99
C ASN A 461 11.09 14.68 10.01
N LEU A 462 10.60 14.28 8.84
CA LEU A 462 9.45 13.38 8.71
C LEU A 462 9.72 12.01 9.35
N VAL A 463 10.87 11.42 9.05
CA VAL A 463 11.33 10.13 9.60
C VAL A 463 11.51 10.24 11.11
N PHE A 464 12.16 11.31 11.59
CA PHE A 464 12.39 11.52 13.02
C PHE A 464 11.09 11.63 13.83
N THR A 465 10.05 12.24 13.26
CA THR A 465 8.79 12.49 13.97
C THR A 465 7.78 11.34 13.86
N ASN A 466 7.87 10.50 12.82
CA ASN A 466 6.89 9.43 12.57
C ASN A 466 7.49 8.02 12.66
N THR A 467 8.55 7.75 11.92
CA THR A 467 9.15 6.41 11.76
C THR A 467 10.05 6.04 12.93
N TRP A 468 10.93 6.96 13.33
CA TRP A 468 11.96 6.72 14.33
C TRP A 468 11.40 6.30 15.70
N PRO A 469 10.36 6.96 16.26
CA PRO A 469 9.81 6.55 17.55
C PRO A 469 9.24 5.13 17.51
N LYS A 470 8.56 4.77 16.42
CA LYS A 470 7.99 3.43 16.23
C LYS A 470 9.08 2.36 16.07
N PHE A 471 10.19 2.69 15.40
CA PHE A 471 11.33 1.80 15.25
C PHE A 471 12.00 1.49 16.59
N ILE A 472 12.19 2.49 17.45
CA ILE A 472 12.80 2.30 18.76
C ILE A 472 11.88 1.51 19.69
N ASP A 473 10.59 1.82 19.72
CA ASP A 473 9.59 1.04 20.46
C ASP A 473 9.63 -0.43 20.02
N PHE A 474 9.55 -0.68 18.72
CA PHE A 474 9.59 -2.03 18.16
C PHE A 474 10.88 -2.78 18.48
N SER A 475 12.04 -2.11 18.34
CA SER A 475 13.34 -2.71 18.64
C SER A 475 13.49 -3.04 20.13
N SER A 476 12.88 -2.23 21.00
CA SER A 476 12.85 -2.46 22.45
C SER A 476 12.00 -3.69 22.78
N ASP A 477 10.82 -3.81 22.19
CA ASP A 477 9.91 -4.94 22.40
C ASP A 477 10.55 -6.27 21.95
N VAL A 478 11.15 -6.30 20.75
CA VAL A 478 11.87 -7.48 20.24
C VAL A 478 13.03 -7.89 21.16
N SER A 479 13.75 -6.92 21.74
CA SER A 479 14.86 -7.20 22.66
C SER A 479 14.40 -7.82 23.98
N ILE A 480 13.17 -7.54 24.42
CA ILE A 480 12.58 -8.09 25.64
C ILE A 480 12.11 -9.52 25.40
N ASP A 481 11.48 -9.81 24.26
CA ASP A 481 10.99 -11.15 23.90
C ASP A 481 12.12 -12.15 23.57
N SER A 482 13.33 -11.66 23.27
CA SER A 482 14.51 -12.49 23.00
C SER A 482 15.27 -12.96 24.25
N LYS A 483 14.85 -12.54 25.45
CA LYS A 483 15.39 -12.96 26.76
C LYS A 483 14.44 -13.91 27.46
#